data_AF-X6N632-F1
#
_entry.id   AF-X6N632-F1
#
_cell.length_a   1.000
_cell.length_b   1.000
_cell.length_c   1.000
_cell.angle_alpha   90.00
_cell.angle_beta   90.00
_cell.angle_gamma   90.00
#
_symmetry.space_group_name_H-M   'P 1'
#
loop_
_entity.id
_entity.type
_entity.pdbx_description
1 polymer ?
#
loop_
_entity_poly.entity_id
_entity_poly.type
_entity_poly.pdbx_seq_one_letter_code
_entity_poly.pdbx_strand_id
1 'polypeptide(L)'
;MVLTALTGLPMGGAKGGSDFDPKGKSDGEVLRFCQSFMTELSRYLGADTDVPAGDIGVGGREVGFLFGQWKRLTSLHTGVLTGKGLLWGGSNIRPEATGYGLVYIVDIALKHHKDTIKGKRVAISGKGNVAEFAAEKVLQLGGIVVSLSDSDGMLFKQS
;
A
#
# COMPACT_ATOMS: atom_id res chain seq x y z
N MET A 1 -9.28 -13.40 1.40
CA MET A 1 -10.37 -13.66 0.44
C MET A 1 -11.55 -12.69 0.58
N VAL A 2 -11.99 -12.30 1.79
CA VAL A 2 -13.16 -11.42 1.97
C VAL A 2 -12.89 -9.94 1.61
N LEU A 3 -11.68 -9.43 1.87
CA LEU A 3 -11.34 -8.01 1.68
C LEU A 3 -11.52 -7.53 0.23
N THR A 4 -11.06 -8.32 -0.75
CA THR A 4 -11.10 -7.93 -2.16
C THR A 4 -12.52 -7.96 -2.72
N ALA A 5 -13.38 -8.87 -2.26
CA ALA A 5 -14.79 -8.94 -2.66
C ALA A 5 -15.59 -7.68 -2.29
N LEU A 6 -15.25 -7.02 -1.18
CA LEU A 6 -15.92 -5.80 -0.72
C LEU A 6 -15.63 -4.56 -1.58
N THR A 7 -14.65 -4.63 -2.48
CA THR A 7 -14.28 -3.51 -3.36
C THR A 7 -15.24 -3.36 -4.55
N GLY A 8 -16.03 -4.38 -4.88
CA GLY A 8 -16.86 -4.42 -6.09
C GLY A 8 -16.07 -4.59 -7.40
N LEU A 9 -14.74 -4.68 -7.32
CA LEU A 9 -13.87 -4.90 -8.47
C LEU A 9 -13.71 -6.41 -8.76
N PRO A 10 -13.45 -6.79 -10.03
CA PRO A 10 -13.26 -8.20 -10.41
C PRO A 10 -11.86 -8.69 -9.95
N MET A 11 -11.67 -8.84 -8.64
CA MET A 11 -10.40 -9.29 -8.05
C MET A 11 -10.60 -10.50 -7.15
N GLY A 12 -9.74 -11.52 -7.35
CA GLY A 12 -9.60 -12.65 -6.45
C GLY A 12 -8.85 -12.28 -5.16
N GLY A 13 -8.27 -13.26 -4.48
CA GLY A 13 -7.45 -13.00 -3.29
C GLY A 13 -6.31 -14.00 -3.13
N ALA A 14 -5.08 -13.49 -3.11
CA ALA A 14 -3.86 -14.25 -2.89
C ALA A 14 -2.93 -13.49 -1.93
N LYS A 15 -1.95 -14.21 -1.36
CA LYS A 15 -0.87 -13.61 -0.56
C LYS A 15 0.40 -14.41 -0.78
N GLY A 16 1.54 -13.72 -0.85
CA GLY A 16 2.85 -14.32 -0.96
C GLY A 16 3.86 -13.59 -0.08
N GLY A 17 5.06 -14.17 0.05
CA GLY A 17 6.16 -13.61 0.83
C GLY A 17 7.33 -14.59 0.94
N SER A 18 8.35 -14.18 1.68
CA SER A 18 9.50 -15.00 2.06
C SER A 18 9.91 -14.62 3.49
N ASP A 19 10.59 -15.54 4.16
CA ASP A 19 11.31 -15.33 5.42
C ASP A 19 12.60 -14.48 5.26
N PHE A 20 12.91 -14.02 4.05
CA PHE A 20 14.01 -13.10 3.79
C PHE A 20 13.85 -11.78 4.55
N ASP A 21 14.83 -11.45 5.40
CA ASP A 21 14.89 -10.17 6.10
C ASP A 21 15.67 -9.13 5.27
N PRO A 22 15.01 -8.07 4.76
CA PRO A 22 15.68 -7.00 4.02
C PRO A 22 16.48 -6.06 4.93
N LYS A 23 16.34 -6.13 6.26
CA LYS A 23 17.07 -5.26 7.18
C LYS A 23 18.57 -5.55 7.14
N GLY A 24 19.36 -4.48 7.05
CA GLY A 24 20.82 -4.58 6.97
C GLY A 24 21.35 -5.15 5.65
N LYS A 25 20.50 -5.32 4.63
CA LYS A 25 20.91 -5.75 3.29
C LYS A 25 21.17 -4.54 2.39
N SER A 26 22.18 -4.68 1.53
CA SER A 26 22.45 -3.73 0.46
C SER A 26 21.42 -3.83 -0.66
N ASP A 27 21.27 -2.75 -1.44
CA ASP A 27 20.40 -2.75 -2.62
C ASP A 27 20.71 -3.88 -3.60
N GLY A 28 22.00 -4.23 -3.74
CA GLY A 28 22.43 -5.33 -4.60
C GLY A 28 22.03 -6.72 -4.09
N GLU A 29 22.03 -6.93 -2.77
CA GLU A 29 21.54 -8.19 -2.18
C GLU A 29 20.04 -8.34 -2.35
N VAL A 30 19.29 -7.26 -2.09
CA VAL A 30 17.83 -7.23 -2.30
C VAL A 30 17.50 -7.45 -3.78
N LEU A 31 18.22 -6.81 -4.71
CA LEU A 31 18.05 -7.02 -6.15
C LEU A 31 18.25 -8.49 -6.53
N ARG A 32 19.37 -9.11 -6.10
CA ARG A 32 19.66 -10.52 -6.40
C ARG A 32 18.59 -11.44 -5.82
N PHE A 33 18.13 -11.16 -4.60
CA PHE A 33 17.04 -11.90 -4.00
C PHE A 33 15.74 -11.78 -4.80
N CYS A 34 15.31 -10.55 -5.12
CA CYS A 34 14.11 -10.31 -5.95
C CYS A 34 14.21 -11.01 -7.31
N GLN A 35 15.38 -11.00 -7.94
CA GLN A 35 15.60 -11.69 -9.21
C GLN A 35 15.47 -13.22 -9.06
N SER A 36 16.08 -13.79 -8.03
CA SER A 36 15.97 -15.23 -7.71
C SER A 36 14.52 -15.62 -7.45
N PHE A 37 13.85 -14.89 -6.57
CA PHE A 37 12.44 -15.09 -6.21
C PHE A 37 11.51 -15.03 -7.43
N MET A 38 11.68 -14.01 -8.28
CA MET A 38 10.85 -13.85 -9.47
C MET A 38 11.14 -14.88 -10.57
N THR A 39 12.32 -15.51 -10.58
CA THR A 39 12.66 -16.55 -11.56
C THR A 39 11.73 -17.75 -11.44
N GLU A 40 11.40 -18.17 -10.22
CA GLU A 40 10.40 -19.22 -9.99
C GLU A 40 8.97 -18.67 -10.00
N LEU A 41 8.72 -17.52 -9.34
CA LEU A 41 7.37 -16.99 -9.22
C LEU A 41 6.73 -16.64 -10.57
N SER A 42 7.53 -16.17 -11.54
CA SER A 42 7.05 -15.70 -12.85
C SER A 42 6.19 -16.73 -13.61
N ARG A 43 6.38 -18.03 -13.35
CA ARG A 43 5.62 -19.12 -13.99
C ARG A 43 4.15 -19.18 -13.57
N TYR A 44 3.84 -18.58 -12.42
CA TYR A 44 2.50 -18.59 -11.82
C TYR A 44 1.78 -17.24 -11.95
N LEU A 45 2.49 -16.20 -12.42
CA LEU A 45 1.94 -14.85 -12.55
C LEU A 45 1.38 -14.61 -13.95
N GLY A 46 0.33 -13.79 -14.00
CA GLY A 46 -0.29 -13.38 -15.25
C GLY A 46 -1.24 -12.22 -14.99
N ALA A 47 -1.43 -11.35 -15.99
CA ALA A 47 -2.32 -10.19 -15.88
C ALA A 47 -3.76 -10.59 -15.51
N ASP A 48 -4.19 -11.77 -15.95
CA ASP A 48 -5.52 -12.33 -15.70
C ASP A 48 -5.49 -13.55 -14.74
N THR A 49 -4.34 -13.82 -14.10
CA THR A 49 -4.14 -15.00 -13.23
C THR A 49 -3.86 -14.58 -11.79
N ASP A 50 -2.72 -13.93 -11.56
CA ASP A 50 -2.30 -13.44 -10.25
C ASP A 50 -1.42 -12.21 -10.42
N VAL A 51 -1.78 -11.15 -9.70
CA VAL A 51 -1.22 -9.80 -9.81
C VAL A 51 -0.71 -9.35 -8.44
N PRO A 52 0.55 -9.65 -8.08
CA PRO A 52 1.07 -9.30 -6.76
C PRO A 52 1.25 -7.79 -6.56
N ALA A 53 1.44 -7.41 -5.30
CA ALA A 53 1.65 -6.03 -4.86
C ALA A 53 2.75 -5.98 -3.80
N GLY A 54 3.21 -4.76 -3.49
CA GLY A 54 4.07 -4.52 -2.33
C GLY A 54 3.35 -4.69 -0.99
N ASP A 55 4.11 -5.05 0.04
CA ASP A 55 3.67 -5.22 1.43
C ASP A 55 4.83 -4.87 2.39
N ILE A 56 4.76 -5.26 3.66
CA ILE A 56 5.83 -5.06 4.63
C ILE A 56 7.12 -5.70 4.09
N GLY A 57 8.19 -4.90 3.98
CA GLY A 57 9.47 -5.33 3.41
C GLY A 57 9.55 -5.28 1.88
N VAL A 58 8.46 -4.99 1.18
CA VAL A 58 8.40 -4.92 -0.30
C VAL A 58 7.78 -3.58 -0.72
N GLY A 59 8.64 -2.57 -0.88
CA GLY A 59 8.28 -1.23 -1.32
C GLY A 59 8.38 -1.05 -2.84
N GLY A 60 8.38 0.21 -3.29
CA GLY A 60 8.49 0.54 -4.71
C GLY A 60 9.82 0.08 -5.34
N ARG A 61 10.89 0.00 -4.54
CA ARG A 61 12.21 -0.51 -4.95
C ARG A 61 12.12 -1.99 -5.31
N GLU A 62 11.63 -2.82 -4.39
CA GLU A 62 11.49 -4.26 -4.59
C GLU A 62 10.51 -4.57 -5.73
N VAL A 63 9.37 -3.86 -5.80
CA VAL A 63 8.41 -4.01 -6.91
C VAL A 63 9.08 -3.69 -8.25
N GLY A 64 9.96 -2.69 -8.30
CA GLY A 64 10.77 -2.38 -9.48
C GLY A 64 11.71 -3.53 -9.89
N PHE A 65 12.41 -4.11 -8.92
CA PHE A 65 13.32 -5.25 -9.17
C PHE A 65 12.57 -6.49 -9.63
N LEU A 66 11.47 -6.83 -8.97
CA LEU A 66 10.59 -7.94 -9.32
C LEU A 66 10.01 -7.76 -10.72
N PHE A 67 9.50 -6.57 -11.03
CA PHE A 67 8.95 -6.28 -12.35
C PHE A 67 10.00 -6.32 -13.45
N GLY A 68 11.19 -5.77 -13.19
CA GLY A 68 12.31 -5.83 -14.13
C GLY A 68 12.72 -7.26 -14.46
N GLN A 69 12.82 -8.13 -13.45
CA GLN A 69 13.12 -9.54 -13.66
C GLN A 69 12.00 -10.25 -14.43
N TRP A 70 10.74 -10.04 -14.04
CA TRP A 70 9.61 -10.65 -14.72
C TRP A 70 9.56 -10.27 -16.20
N LYS A 71 9.69 -8.97 -16.50
CA LYS A 71 9.72 -8.45 -17.87
C LYS A 71 10.87 -9.03 -18.68
N ARG A 72 12.04 -9.25 -18.08
CA ARG A 72 13.19 -9.90 -18.74
C ARG A 72 12.91 -11.36 -19.09
N LEU A 73 12.20 -12.09 -18.23
CA LEU A 73 11.91 -13.51 -18.43
C LEU A 73 10.77 -13.73 -19.44
N THR A 74 9.74 -12.89 -19.40
CA THR A 74 8.54 -13.06 -20.25
C THR A 74 8.60 -12.27 -21.55
N SER A 75 9.46 -11.26 -21.65
CA SER A 75 9.49 -10.27 -22.74
C SER A 75 8.18 -9.48 -22.91
N LEU A 76 7.31 -9.49 -21.89
CA LEU A 76 6.02 -8.80 -21.91
C LEU A 76 6.06 -7.53 -21.06
N HIS A 77 5.25 -6.54 -21.45
CA HIS A 77 5.01 -5.34 -20.68
C HIS A 77 3.51 -5.22 -20.35
N THR A 78 3.07 -5.90 -19.30
CA THR A 78 1.67 -5.92 -18.86
C THR A 78 1.53 -5.62 -17.37
N GLY A 79 0.30 -5.46 -16.89
CA GLY A 79 -0.04 -5.11 -15.51
C GLY A 79 0.11 -6.26 -14.51
N VAL A 80 1.19 -7.04 -14.55
CA VAL A 80 1.39 -8.22 -13.67
C VAL A 80 1.70 -7.86 -12.21
N LEU A 81 2.12 -6.63 -11.94
CA LEU A 81 2.39 -6.13 -10.59
C LEU A 81 1.70 -4.77 -10.40
N THR A 82 1.13 -4.55 -9.22
CA THR A 82 0.63 -3.24 -8.78
C THR A 82 1.64 -2.55 -7.86
N GLY A 83 1.48 -1.24 -7.62
CA GLY A 83 2.47 -0.44 -6.88
C GLY A 83 3.71 -0.07 -7.69
N LYS A 84 3.61 -0.12 -9.03
CA LYS A 84 4.64 0.32 -9.97
C LYS A 84 4.89 1.83 -9.86
N GLY A 85 6.06 2.27 -10.30
CA GLY A 85 6.38 3.70 -10.41
C GLY A 85 5.62 4.36 -11.56
N LEU A 86 5.30 5.65 -11.41
CA LEU A 86 4.48 6.40 -12.37
C LEU A 86 5.01 6.33 -13.81
N LEU A 87 6.33 6.38 -13.99
CA LEU A 87 6.98 6.35 -15.31
C LEU A 87 6.82 5.01 -16.06
N TRP A 88 6.37 3.94 -15.40
CA TRP A 88 6.32 2.60 -15.98
C TRP A 88 5.04 1.83 -15.57
N GLY A 89 3.90 2.53 -15.56
CA GLY A 89 2.57 1.94 -15.36
C GLY A 89 2.09 1.93 -13.91
N GLY A 90 2.64 2.79 -13.07
CA GLY A 90 2.08 3.14 -11.77
C GLY A 90 0.81 3.98 -11.88
N SER A 91 0.01 3.99 -10.82
CA SER A 91 -1.20 4.83 -10.73
C SER A 91 -0.94 6.04 -9.84
N ASN A 92 -1.53 7.17 -10.21
CA ASN A 92 -1.69 8.31 -9.30
C ASN A 92 -2.51 7.88 -8.07
N ILE A 93 -2.33 8.61 -6.96
CA ILE A 93 -3.05 8.39 -5.69
C ILE A 93 -2.65 7.07 -4.99
N ARG A 94 -1.70 6.28 -5.53
CA ARG A 94 -1.30 5.00 -4.93
C ARG A 94 -0.75 5.15 -3.50
N PRO A 95 0.14 6.12 -3.18
CA PRO A 95 0.56 6.36 -1.80
C PRO A 95 -0.62 6.65 -0.86
N GLU A 96 -1.58 7.45 -1.33
CA GLU A 96 -2.68 8.04 -0.57
C GLU A 96 -3.87 7.10 -0.40
N ALA A 97 -4.06 6.15 -1.32
CA ALA A 97 -5.28 5.38 -1.50
C ALA A 97 -5.81 4.75 -0.21
N THR A 98 -4.95 4.10 0.58
CA THR A 98 -5.35 3.42 1.81
C THR A 98 -5.77 4.40 2.91
N GLY A 99 -4.98 5.47 3.12
CA GLY A 99 -5.29 6.48 4.14
C GLY A 99 -6.56 7.25 3.79
N TYR A 100 -6.71 7.62 2.53
CA TYR A 100 -7.91 8.32 2.05
C TYR A 100 -9.15 7.42 2.11
N GLY A 101 -9.02 6.17 1.66
CA GLY A 101 -10.11 5.19 1.68
C GLY A 101 -10.65 4.95 3.09
N LEU A 102 -9.76 4.83 4.09
CA LEU A 102 -10.16 4.72 5.50
C LEU A 102 -11.02 5.91 5.94
N VAL A 103 -10.57 7.13 5.67
CA VAL A 103 -11.27 8.34 6.09
C VAL A 103 -12.59 8.51 5.34
N TYR A 104 -12.66 8.15 4.06
CA TYR A 104 -13.91 8.15 3.31
C TYR A 104 -14.94 7.18 3.89
N ILE A 105 -14.54 5.97 4.28
CA ILE A 105 -15.45 5.01 4.93
C ILE A 105 -15.98 5.59 6.25
N VAL A 106 -15.12 6.21 7.05
CA VAL A 106 -15.51 6.85 8.31
C VAL A 106 -16.48 8.02 8.07
N ASP A 107 -16.21 8.87 7.08
CA ASP A 107 -17.07 9.99 6.71
C ASP A 107 -18.45 9.52 6.23
N ILE A 108 -18.50 8.45 5.41
CA ILE A 108 -19.76 7.82 4.99
C ILE A 108 -20.53 7.28 6.19
N ALA A 109 -19.87 6.58 7.11
CA ALA A 109 -20.49 6.06 8.32
C ALA A 109 -21.06 7.19 9.20
N LEU A 110 -20.30 8.26 9.43
CA LEU A 110 -20.76 9.43 10.19
C LEU A 110 -21.96 10.10 9.52
N LYS A 111 -21.93 10.28 8.19
CA LYS A 111 -23.06 10.83 7.42
C LYS A 111 -24.33 9.99 7.55
N HIS A 112 -24.20 8.66 7.58
CA HIS A 112 -25.34 7.76 7.83
C HIS A 112 -25.97 7.99 9.21
N HIS A 113 -25.17 8.41 10.19
CA HIS A 113 -25.61 8.83 11.52
C HIS A 113 -25.91 10.34 11.64
N LYS A 114 -26.04 11.07 10.52
CA LYS A 114 -26.27 12.52 10.47
C LYS A 114 -25.20 13.34 11.20
N ASP A 115 -23.96 12.86 11.19
CA ASP A 115 -22.79 13.46 11.82
C ASP A 115 -21.70 13.77 10.77
N THR A 116 -20.63 14.48 11.17
CA THR A 116 -19.54 14.89 10.27
C THR A 116 -18.18 14.87 10.94
N ILE A 117 -17.11 14.62 10.17
CA ILE A 117 -15.72 14.72 10.68
C ILE A 117 -15.35 16.15 11.09
N LYS A 118 -16.00 17.16 10.50
CA LYS A 118 -15.66 18.57 10.71
C LYS A 118 -15.74 18.96 12.19
N GLY A 119 -14.65 19.51 12.73
CA GLY A 119 -14.52 19.94 14.12
C GLY A 119 -14.29 18.81 15.13
N LYS A 120 -14.33 17.54 14.72
CA LYS A 120 -14.05 16.41 15.63
C LYS A 120 -12.56 16.24 15.85
N ARG A 121 -12.20 15.84 17.07
CA ARG A 121 -10.83 15.45 17.43
C ARG A 121 -10.59 14.00 17.02
N VAL A 122 -9.58 13.77 16.21
CA VAL A 122 -9.23 12.45 15.65
C VAL A 122 -7.84 12.06 16.10
N ALA A 123 -7.74 10.99 16.89
CA ALA A 123 -6.47 10.40 17.27
C ALA A 123 -6.07 9.36 16.22
N ILE A 124 -4.86 9.48 15.68
CA ILE A 124 -4.28 8.53 14.72
C ILE A 124 -3.04 7.90 15.36
N SER A 125 -2.89 6.59 15.19
CA SER A 125 -1.70 5.83 15.59
C SER A 125 -0.93 5.38 14.35
N GLY A 126 0.39 5.55 14.36
CA GLY A 126 1.27 5.21 13.23
C GLY A 126 1.94 6.43 12.59
N LYS A 127 3.10 6.19 11.94
CA LYS A 127 3.91 7.17 11.19
C LYS A 127 4.17 6.80 9.73
N GLY A 128 3.51 5.75 9.23
CA GLY A 128 3.67 5.28 7.85
C GLY A 128 2.68 5.94 6.90
N ASN A 129 2.81 5.65 5.60
CA ASN A 129 1.97 6.19 4.52
C ASN A 129 0.47 6.23 4.87
N VAL A 130 -0.06 5.16 5.47
CA VAL A 130 -1.49 5.08 5.82
C VAL A 130 -1.88 6.16 6.83
N ALA A 131 -1.08 6.35 7.89
CA ALA A 131 -1.37 7.31 8.95
C ALA A 131 -1.20 8.76 8.46
N GLU A 132 -0.16 9.01 7.65
CA GLU A 132 0.11 10.32 7.07
C GLU A 132 -1.04 10.79 6.17
N PHE A 133 -1.46 9.96 5.22
CA PHE A 133 -2.54 10.32 4.30
C PHE A 133 -3.93 10.28 4.95
N ALA A 134 -4.13 9.46 5.99
CA ALA A 134 -5.33 9.55 6.81
C ALA A 134 -5.39 10.90 7.55
N ALA A 135 -4.29 11.34 8.17
CA ALA A 135 -4.21 12.64 8.82
C ALA A 135 -4.48 13.78 7.83
N GLU A 136 -3.86 13.73 6.65
CA GLU A 136 -4.07 14.72 5.60
C GLU A 136 -5.55 14.79 5.19
N LYS A 137 -6.20 13.65 4.95
CA LYS A 137 -7.62 13.62 4.55
C LYS A 137 -8.54 14.12 5.66
N VAL A 138 -8.27 13.78 6.92
CA VAL A 138 -9.02 14.29 8.07
C VAL A 138 -8.94 15.82 8.15
N LEU A 139 -7.75 16.38 7.97
CA LEU A 139 -7.54 17.83 7.95
C LEU A 139 -8.29 18.50 6.78
N GLN A 140 -8.26 17.89 5.59
CA GLN A 140 -9.01 18.39 4.42
C GLN A 140 -10.53 18.41 4.66
N LEU A 141 -11.06 17.46 5.42
CA LEU A 141 -12.48 17.40 5.81
C LEU A 141 -12.82 18.29 7.03
N GLY A 142 -11.85 19.05 7.54
CA GLY A 142 -12.01 19.99 8.65
C GLY A 142 -12.01 19.33 10.03
N GLY A 143 -11.56 18.08 10.15
CA GLY A 143 -11.30 17.43 11.43
C GLY A 143 -9.99 17.93 12.06
N ILE A 144 -9.82 17.66 13.35
CA ILE A 144 -8.66 18.08 14.15
C ILE A 144 -7.85 16.83 14.49
N VAL A 145 -6.72 16.62 13.83
CA VAL A 145 -5.81 15.51 14.16
C VAL A 145 -5.05 15.86 15.43
N VAL A 146 -5.21 15.02 16.47
CA VAL A 146 -4.61 15.26 17.81
C VAL A 146 -3.41 14.37 18.11
N SER A 147 -3.17 13.33 17.32
CA SER A 147 -2.03 12.45 17.55
C SER A 147 -1.51 11.74 16.31
N LEU A 148 -0.22 11.38 16.38
CA LEU A 148 0.47 10.39 15.55
C LEU A 148 1.43 9.60 16.45
N SER A 149 1.72 8.35 16.13
CA SER A 149 2.57 7.50 16.99
C SER A 149 3.50 6.59 16.20
N ASP A 150 4.54 6.10 16.84
CA ASP A 150 5.41 5.05 16.31
C ASP A 150 5.78 4.03 17.39
N SER A 151 6.81 3.23 17.14
CA SER A 151 7.30 2.24 18.10
C SER A 151 7.88 2.86 19.37
N ASP A 152 8.35 4.10 19.30
CA ASP A 152 9.16 4.73 20.33
C ASP A 152 8.33 5.73 21.15
N GLY A 153 7.19 6.18 20.62
CA GLY A 153 6.26 7.01 21.37
C GLY A 153 5.09 7.57 20.58
N MET A 154 4.42 8.55 21.15
CA MET A 154 3.25 9.22 20.58
C MET A 154 3.45 10.73 20.66
N LEU A 155 3.25 11.40 19.53
CA LEU A 155 3.08 12.84 19.49
C LEU A 155 1.62 13.14 19.78
N PHE A 156 1.39 13.98 20.78
CA PHE A 156 0.07 14.48 21.13
C PHE A 156 0.06 16.00 21.00
N LYS A 157 -0.90 16.50 20.23
CA LYS A 157 -1.18 17.92 20.13
C LYS A 157 -2.48 18.19 20.87
N GLN A 158 -2.34 18.85 22.02
CA GLN A 158 -3.47 19.41 22.75
C GLN A 158 -3.87 20.70 22.04
N SER A 159 -4.98 20.65 21.31
CA SER A 159 -5.70 21.83 20.83
C SER A 159 -6.18 22.67 22.00
#